data_AF-A0A087TY99-F1
#
_entry.id   AF-A0A087TY99-F1
#
_cell.length_a   1.000
_cell.length_b   1.000
_cell.length_c   1.000
_cell.angle_alpha   90.00
_cell.angle_beta   90.00
_cell.angle_gamma   90.00
#
_symmetry.space_group_name_H-M   'P 1'
#
loop_
_entity.id
_entity.type
_entity.pdbx_description
1 polymer ?
#
loop_
_entity_poly.entity_id
_entity_poly.type
_entity_poly.pdbx_seq_one_letter_code
_entity_poly.pdbx_strand_id
1 'polypeptide(L)'
;MTKKMFSHQDFIPPNSSPYCQQSLPQTWCPERGGCGPVARRNERERKRVRLVNMGFAKLRQYIPATGRPGKRLSKVETLRSAIDYIRQLRQMLRQPPEPSYYYPP
;
A
#
# COMPACT_ATOMS: atom_id res chain seq x y z
N MET A 1 -14.81 -30.85 6.32
CA MET A 1 -14.66 -30.50 7.75
C MET A 1 -14.74 -28.98 7.90
N THR A 2 -15.58 -28.52 8.80
CA THR A 2 -16.20 -27.20 8.89
C THR A 2 -15.29 -26.12 9.48
N LYS A 3 -15.34 -24.90 8.92
CA LYS A 3 -14.75 -23.69 9.51
C LYS A 3 -15.38 -23.44 10.89
N LYS A 4 -14.63 -23.67 11.97
CA LYS A 4 -14.99 -23.19 13.31
C LYS A 4 -14.99 -21.66 13.28
N MET A 5 -16.17 -21.07 13.47
CA MET A 5 -16.31 -19.65 13.77
C MET A 5 -15.68 -19.42 15.14
N PHE A 6 -14.59 -18.63 15.19
CA PHE A 6 -13.99 -18.26 16.46
C PHE A 6 -14.86 -17.17 17.08
N SER A 7 -15.53 -17.54 18.17
CA SER A 7 -16.48 -16.72 18.91
C SER A 7 -15.77 -15.56 19.61
N HIS A 8 -16.48 -14.45 19.77
CA HIS A 8 -15.99 -13.16 20.25
C HIS A 8 -15.87 -13.11 21.79
N GLN A 9 -15.39 -14.18 22.42
CA GLN A 9 -15.66 -14.45 23.84
C GLN A 9 -14.46 -14.70 24.76
N ASP A 10 -13.22 -14.39 24.36
CA ASP A 10 -12.05 -14.71 25.21
C ASP A 10 -11.01 -13.60 25.32
N PHE A 11 -11.39 -12.39 25.76
CA PHE A 11 -10.40 -11.45 26.31
C PHE A 11 -11.01 -10.59 27.42
N ILE A 12 -11.30 -11.23 28.56
CA ILE A 12 -11.43 -10.52 29.84
C ILE A 12 -10.06 -10.61 30.52
N PRO A 13 -9.32 -9.48 30.72
CA PRO A 13 -8.05 -9.52 31.43
C PRO A 13 -8.29 -9.92 32.91
N PRO A 14 -7.39 -10.71 33.52
CA PRO A 14 -7.61 -11.41 34.79
C PRO A 14 -7.52 -10.51 36.05
N ASN A 15 -7.85 -9.22 35.95
CA ASN A 15 -8.00 -8.34 37.10
C ASN A 15 -9.21 -7.40 36.95
N SER A 16 -10.40 -7.99 36.82
CA SER A 16 -11.66 -7.27 36.94
C SER A 16 -12.29 -7.59 38.29
N SER A 17 -12.30 -6.57 39.17
CA SER A 17 -12.93 -6.58 40.49
C SER A 17 -14.44 -6.92 40.39
N PRO A 18 -15.04 -7.64 41.37
CA PRO A 18 -16.42 -8.12 41.27
C PRO A 18 -17.50 -7.04 41.50
N TYR A 19 -17.12 -5.80 41.81
CA TYR A 19 -18.07 -4.71 42.10
C TYR A 19 -18.06 -3.66 41.00
N CYS A 20 -18.84 -3.87 39.94
CA CYS A 20 -19.33 -2.77 39.10
C CYS A 20 -20.58 -3.20 38.31
N GLN A 21 -21.66 -3.51 39.03
CA GLN A 21 -23.00 -3.74 38.46
C GLN A 21 -23.93 -2.53 38.65
N GLN A 22 -23.41 -1.31 38.50
CA GLN A 22 -24.27 -0.12 38.45
C GLN A 22 -23.92 0.67 37.21
N SER A 23 -24.87 0.68 36.26
CA SER A 23 -24.83 1.41 34.99
C SER A 23 -23.57 1.12 34.17
N LEU A 24 -23.63 0.11 33.30
CA LEU A 24 -22.66 -0.01 32.20
C LEU A 24 -22.56 1.35 31.51
N PRO A 25 -21.39 2.02 31.55
CA PRO A 25 -21.26 3.32 30.92
C PRO A 25 -21.40 3.14 29.41
N GLN A 26 -22.00 4.13 28.75
CA GLN A 26 -22.12 4.29 27.30
C GLN A 26 -20.75 4.29 26.54
N THR A 27 -19.68 3.80 27.15
CA THR A 27 -18.31 3.84 26.65
C THR A 27 -17.91 2.62 25.83
N TRP A 28 -18.73 1.56 25.82
CA TRP A 28 -18.64 0.51 24.80
C TRP A 28 -19.48 0.83 23.55
N CYS A 29 -19.84 2.10 23.35
CA CYS A 29 -20.30 2.55 22.04
C CYS A 29 -19.14 2.44 21.03
N PRO A 30 -19.26 1.62 19.97
CA PRO A 30 -18.30 1.60 18.88
C PRO A 30 -18.41 2.84 17.97
N GLU A 31 -19.07 3.90 18.43
CA GLU A 31 -19.28 5.17 17.71
C GLU A 31 -18.38 6.31 18.20
N ARG A 32 -17.16 6.00 18.66
CA ARG A 32 -16.13 7.03 18.90
C ARG A 32 -14.90 6.84 18.02
N GLY A 33 -15.15 6.63 16.74
CA GLY A 33 -14.16 6.78 15.68
C GLY A 33 -13.69 8.23 15.56
N GLY A 34 -12.84 8.68 16.46
CA GLY A 34 -11.86 9.72 16.19
C GLY A 34 -12.33 11.18 16.28
N CYS A 35 -12.65 11.68 17.48
CA CYS A 35 -12.86 13.11 17.71
C CYS A 35 -11.67 13.82 18.40
N GLY A 36 -10.52 13.15 18.56
CA GLY A 36 -9.32 13.74 19.17
C GLY A 36 -8.37 14.39 18.14
N PRO A 37 -7.52 15.37 18.54
CA PRO A 37 -6.45 15.92 17.69
C PRO A 37 -5.55 14.83 17.09
N VAL A 38 -5.29 13.76 17.85
CA VAL A 38 -4.52 12.59 17.41
C VAL A 38 -5.24 11.84 16.29
N ALA A 39 -6.56 11.66 16.38
CA ALA A 39 -7.35 10.98 15.34
C ALA A 39 -7.32 11.78 14.02
N ARG A 40 -7.49 13.11 14.10
CA ARG A 40 -7.35 13.99 12.93
C ARG A 40 -5.94 13.93 12.31
N ARG A 41 -4.89 13.86 13.14
CA ARG A 41 -3.51 13.69 12.68
C ARG A 41 -3.32 12.35 11.97
N ASN A 42 -3.81 11.26 12.56
CA ASN A 42 -3.70 9.92 11.98
C ASN A 42 -4.46 9.83 10.64
N GLU A 43 -5.63 10.44 10.54
CA GLU A 43 -6.41 10.47 9.30
C GLU A 43 -5.66 11.22 8.19
N ARG A 44 -5.01 12.34 8.51
CA ARG A 44 -4.13 13.03 7.54
C ARG A 44 -2.98 12.14 7.07
N GLU A 45 -2.36 11.42 7.99
CA GLU A 45 -1.25 10.53 7.66
C GLU A 45 -1.71 9.35 6.77
N ARG A 46 -2.88 8.77 7.07
CA ARG A 46 -3.51 7.77 6.19
C ARG A 46 -3.75 8.30 4.78
N LYS A 47 -4.29 9.51 4.64
CA LYS A 47 -4.51 10.16 3.34
C LYS A 47 -3.19 10.37 2.59
N ARG A 48 -2.17 10.88 3.27
CA ARG A 48 -0.83 11.09 2.69
C ARG A 48 -0.23 9.77 2.19
N VAL A 49 -0.26 8.73 3.01
CA VAL A 49 0.25 7.39 2.67
C VAL A 49 -0.55 6.77 1.51
N ARG A 50 -1.86 6.94 1.48
CA ARG A 50 -2.72 6.50 0.36
C ARG A 50 -2.25 7.13 -0.96
N LEU A 51 -2.03 8.45 -0.98
CA LEU A 51 -1.55 9.15 -2.18
C LEU A 51 -0.18 8.64 -2.65
N VAL A 52 0.76 8.43 -1.72
CA VAL A 52 2.08 7.86 -2.04
C VAL A 52 1.93 6.45 -2.63
N ASN A 53 1.10 5.61 -2.03
CA ASN A 53 0.89 4.24 -2.51
C ASN A 53 0.21 4.21 -3.88
N MET A 54 -0.72 5.13 -4.15
CA MET A 54 -1.30 5.31 -5.49
C MET A 54 -0.23 5.73 -6.51
N GLY A 55 0.67 6.64 -6.14
CA GLY A 55 1.82 7.02 -6.97
C GLY A 55 2.72 5.83 -7.30
N PHE A 56 3.05 5.00 -6.32
CA PHE A 56 3.79 3.76 -6.54
C PHE A 56 3.04 2.76 -7.41
N ALA A 57 1.71 2.67 -7.32
CA ALA A 57 0.91 1.80 -8.18
C ALA A 57 0.95 2.28 -9.63
N LYS A 58 0.79 3.58 -9.86
CA LYS A 58 0.91 4.20 -11.19
C LYS A 58 2.31 4.01 -11.78
N LEU A 59 3.37 4.21 -10.99
CA LEU A 59 4.74 4.01 -11.46
C LEU A 59 4.97 2.56 -11.95
N ARG A 60 4.43 1.55 -11.26
CA ARG A 60 4.57 0.15 -11.68
C ARG A 60 3.91 -0.17 -13.02
N GLN A 61 2.92 0.61 -13.47
CA GLN A 61 2.29 0.40 -14.78
C GLN A 61 3.23 0.73 -15.95
N TYR A 62 4.23 1.59 -15.71
CA TYR A 62 5.20 2.00 -16.73
C TYR A 62 6.51 1.23 -16.66
N ILE A 63 6.74 0.45 -15.61
CA ILE A 63 7.96 -0.33 -15.46
C ILE A 63 7.77 -1.65 -16.20
N PRO A 64 8.67 -2.03 -17.12
CA PRO A 64 8.61 -3.34 -17.76
C PRO A 64 8.68 -4.43 -16.70
N ALA A 65 7.70 -5.33 -16.70
CA ALA A 65 7.59 -6.37 -15.69
C ALA A 65 8.75 -7.37 -15.81
N THR A 66 9.73 -7.27 -14.92
CA THR A 66 10.91 -8.17 -14.87
C THR A 66 10.62 -9.50 -14.15
N GLY A 67 9.36 -9.85 -13.91
CA GLY A 67 8.97 -10.99 -13.07
C GLY A 67 7.68 -11.69 -13.50
N ARG A 68 7.26 -12.68 -12.71
CA ARG A 68 6.06 -13.49 -12.98
C ARG A 68 4.82 -12.60 -13.17
N PRO A 69 3.92 -12.94 -14.10
CA PRO A 69 2.66 -12.22 -14.27
C PRO A 69 1.91 -12.16 -12.93
N GLY A 70 1.49 -10.96 -12.53
CA GLY A 70 0.81 -10.72 -11.26
C GLY A 70 1.71 -10.43 -10.04
N LYS A 71 3.03 -10.59 -10.12
CA LYS A 71 3.93 -10.22 -9.01
C LYS A 71 4.05 -8.69 -8.90
N ARG A 72 3.66 -8.13 -7.75
CA ARG A 72 3.84 -6.71 -7.44
C ARG A 72 5.25 -6.45 -6.93
N LEU A 73 5.98 -5.53 -7.56
CA LEU A 73 7.31 -5.08 -7.11
C LEU A 73 7.21 -4.40 -5.73
N SER A 74 8.19 -4.63 -4.85
CA SER A 74 8.37 -3.86 -3.62
C SER A 74 8.70 -2.39 -3.93
N LYS A 75 8.65 -1.51 -2.93
CA LYS A 75 8.96 -0.08 -3.13
C LYS A 75 10.39 0.12 -3.66
N VAL A 76 11.36 -0.56 -3.07
CA VAL A 76 12.78 -0.45 -3.46
C VAL A 76 13.00 -1.01 -4.87
N GLU A 77 12.45 -2.18 -5.18
CA GLU A 77 12.54 -2.75 -6.54
C GLU A 77 11.90 -1.82 -7.57
N THR A 78 10.72 -1.26 -7.26
CA THR A 78 10.03 -0.30 -8.14
C THR A 78 10.93 0.89 -8.47
N LEU A 79 11.61 1.46 -7.46
CA LEU A 79 12.50 2.61 -7.68
C LEU A 79 13.74 2.23 -8.50
N ARG A 80 14.37 1.09 -8.21
CA ARG A 80 15.53 0.60 -8.96
C ARG A 80 15.17 0.37 -10.43
N SER A 81 14.10 -0.38 -10.69
CA SER A 81 13.64 -0.66 -12.06
C SER A 81 13.23 0.60 -12.81
N ALA A 82 12.63 1.61 -12.15
CA ALA A 82 12.31 2.88 -12.80
C ALA A 82 13.58 3.63 -13.26
N ILE A 83 14.62 3.68 -12.42
CA ILE A 83 15.89 4.32 -12.76
C ILE A 83 16.54 3.61 -13.96
N ASP A 84 16.59 2.28 -13.92
CA ASP A 84 17.19 1.48 -15.00
C ASP A 84 16.40 1.61 -16.29
N TYR A 85 15.07 1.66 -16.22
CA TYR A 85 14.23 1.83 -17.39
C TYR A 85 14.44 3.20 -18.05
N ILE A 86 14.53 4.28 -17.28
CA ILE A 86 14.86 5.61 -17.81
C ILE A 86 16.23 5.60 -18.52
N ARG A 87 17.23 4.92 -17.95
CA ARG A 87 18.56 4.78 -18.57
C ARG A 87 18.50 4.05 -19.91
N GLN A 88 17.76 2.94 -19.97
CA GLN A 88 17.58 2.15 -21.20
C GLN A 88 16.87 2.96 -22.29
N LEU A 89 15.76 3.64 -21.95
CA LEU A 89 15.04 4.49 -22.90
C LEU A 89 15.93 5.60 -23.46
N ARG A 90 16.76 6.23 -22.60
CA ARG A 90 17.72 7.24 -23.04
C ARG A 90 18.80 6.68 -23.96
N GLN A 91 19.23 5.43 -23.75
CA GLN A 91 20.19 4.77 -24.64
C GLN A 91 19.58 4.46 -26.00
N MET A 92 18.36 3.91 -26.02
CA MET A 92 17.63 3.59 -27.25
C MET A 92 17.40 4.83 -28.12
N LEU A 93 17.03 5.96 -27.51
CA LEU A 93 16.82 7.23 -28.24
C LEU A 93 18.11 7.88 -28.75
N ARG A 94 19.28 7.49 -28.22
CA ARG A 94 20.59 7.99 -28.66
C ARG A 94 21.22 7.15 -29.76
N GLN A 95 20.70 5.95 -30.01
CA GLN A 95 21.13 5.18 -31.17
C GLN A 95 20.65 5.96 -32.40
N PRO A 96 21.56 6.34 -33.33
CA PRO A 96 21.11 6.85 -34.61
C PRO A 96 20.17 5.80 -35.21
N PRO A 97 19.14 6.20 -35.97
CA PRO A 97 18.35 5.22 -36.71
C PRO A 97 19.35 4.34 -37.47
N GLU A 98 19.26 3.02 -37.28
CA GLU A 98 19.92 2.06 -38.16
C GLU A 98 19.72 2.58 -39.59
N PRO A 99 20.78 2.69 -40.42
CA PRO A 99 20.64 3.21 -41.77
C PRO A 99 19.73 2.27 -42.57
N SER A 100 18.42 2.49 -42.49
CA SER A 100 17.39 1.64 -43.06
C SER A 100 17.12 1.95 -44.53
N TYR A 101 17.90 2.85 -45.12
CA TYR A 101 17.88 3.10 -46.56
C TYR A 101 19.28 3.46 -47.04
N TYR A 102 20.08 2.42 -47.32
CA TYR A 102 21.04 2.53 -48.41
C TYR A 102 20.22 2.50 -49.70
N TYR A 103 19.84 3.67 -50.21
CA TYR A 103 19.48 3.82 -51.62
C TYR A 103 20.78 4.12 -52.37
N PRO A 104 21.35 3.15 -53.10
CA PRO A 104 22.48 3.39 -54.00
C PRO A 104 22.02 4.28 -55.18
N PRO A 105 22.99 4.92 -55.88
CA PRO A 105 22.83 6.25 -56.50
C PRO A 105 21.87 6.34 -57.68
#